data_AF-A0A5C4MTR1-F1
#
_entry.id   AF-A0A5C4MTR1-F1
#
_cell.length_a   1.000
_cell.length_b   1.000
_cell.length_c   1.000
_cell.angle_alpha   90.00
_cell.angle_beta   90.00
_cell.angle_gamma   90.00
#
_symmetry.space_group_name_H-M   'P 1'
#
loop_
_entity.id
_entity.type
_entity.pdbx_description
1 polymer ?
#
loop_
_entity_poly.entity_id
_entity_poly.type
_entity_poly.pdbx_seq_one_letter_code
_entity_poly.pdbx_strand_id
1 'polypeptide(L)'
;MRLTRPIRLAAAAALAGSVLAVAPPAASAAEPTVAHYSSKMVNDGTDVYYPAGAQGELPVALLMQGAKVHRMHYEAYARAVAAYGFVVVVP
;
A
#
# COMPACT_ATOMS: atom_id res chain seq x y z
N MET A 1 72.26 24.36 -21.68
CA MET A 1 71.36 23.88 -22.76
C MET A 1 70.07 23.42 -22.10
N ARG A 2 68.97 24.17 -22.29
CA ARG A 2 67.79 23.79 -23.12
C ARG A 2 67.10 22.50 -22.61
N LEU A 3 65.79 22.39 -22.38
CA LEU A 3 64.62 23.29 -22.46
C LEU A 3 63.42 22.39 -22.01
N THR A 4 62.44 22.91 -21.26
CA THR A 4 60.98 22.59 -21.30
C THR A 4 60.50 21.14 -21.01
N ARG A 5 59.42 20.88 -20.26
CA ARG A 5 58.06 21.46 -20.26
C ARG A 5 57.35 21.20 -18.91
N PRO A 6 56.47 22.10 -18.45
CA PRO A 6 55.55 21.85 -17.34
C PRO A 6 54.30 21.12 -17.84
N ILE A 7 53.94 19.99 -17.23
CA ILE A 7 52.62 19.39 -17.42
C ILE A 7 51.67 20.04 -16.42
N ARG A 8 50.88 20.98 -16.92
CA ARG A 8 49.64 21.41 -16.26
C ARG A 8 48.61 20.32 -16.50
N LEU A 9 48.27 19.56 -15.46
CA LEU A 9 47.03 18.80 -15.40
C LEU A 9 46.05 19.60 -14.55
N ALA A 10 45.07 20.16 -15.26
CA ALA A 10 43.97 20.90 -14.72
C ALA A 10 42.91 19.96 -14.13
N ALA A 11 42.22 20.50 -13.13
CA ALA A 11 40.80 20.33 -12.84
C ALA A 11 40.26 18.92 -12.55
N ALA A 12 39.75 18.76 -11.33
CA ALA A 12 38.31 18.68 -11.12
C ALA A 12 38.00 18.87 -9.64
N ALA A 13 37.51 20.06 -9.29
CA ALA A 13 36.90 20.31 -7.98
C ALA A 13 35.58 19.53 -7.92
N ALA A 14 35.57 18.41 -7.21
CA ALA A 14 34.36 17.69 -6.88
C ALA A 14 33.62 18.46 -5.78
N LEU A 15 32.75 19.40 -6.18
CA LEU A 15 31.71 19.94 -5.32
C LEU A 15 30.67 18.84 -5.11
N ALA A 16 30.93 17.97 -4.12
CA ALA A 16 29.96 17.00 -3.64
C ALA A 16 28.83 17.75 -2.92
N GLY A 17 27.77 18.06 -3.68
CA GLY A 17 26.53 18.58 -3.16
C GLY A 17 25.96 17.61 -2.14
N SER A 18 25.97 18.02 -0.87
CA SER A 18 25.33 17.30 0.22
C SER A 18 23.82 17.49 0.10
N VAL A 19 23.16 16.65 -0.69
CA VAL A 19 21.70 16.54 -0.67
C VAL A 19 21.34 15.84 0.64
N LEU A 20 20.84 16.61 1.60
CA LEU A 20 20.17 16.09 2.79
C LEU A 20 18.99 15.25 2.33
N ALA A 21 19.15 13.93 2.33
CA ALA A 21 18.05 13.00 2.19
C ALA A 21 17.18 13.11 3.45
N VAL A 22 16.10 13.90 3.38
CA VAL A 22 14.99 13.77 4.32
C VAL A 22 14.36 12.40 4.06
N ALA A 23 14.68 11.45 4.94
CA ALA A 23 13.94 10.20 5.00
C ALA A 23 12.49 10.54 5.40
N PRO A 24 11.46 10.09 4.66
CA PRO A 24 10.09 10.26 5.11
C PRO A 24 9.94 9.56 6.46
N PRO A 25 9.20 10.15 7.41
CA PRO A 25 8.91 9.45 8.67
C PRO A 25 8.24 8.13 8.30
N ALA A 26 8.78 7.03 8.82
CA ALA A 26 8.06 5.76 8.80
C ALA A 26 6.76 6.00 9.56
N ALA A 27 5.67 6.21 8.81
CA ALA A 27 4.35 6.18 9.38
C ALA A 27 4.22 4.78 9.96
N SER A 28 4.25 4.70 11.28
CA SER A 28 3.83 3.51 12.00
C SER A 28 2.33 3.42 11.74
N ALA A 29 1.98 2.88 10.57
CA ALA A 29 0.61 2.53 10.24
C ALA A 29 0.27 1.45 11.25
N ALA A 30 -0.44 1.83 12.31
CA ALA A 30 -1.25 0.87 13.02
C ALA A 30 -2.00 0.12 11.93
N GLU A 31 -1.74 -1.19 11.81
CA GLU A 31 -2.39 -2.00 10.79
C GLU A 31 -3.87 -1.67 10.86
N PRO A 32 -4.49 -1.19 9.76
CA PRO A 32 -5.88 -0.80 9.79
C PRO A 32 -6.66 -1.97 10.36
N THR A 33 -7.25 -1.78 11.53
CA THR A 33 -7.92 -2.88 12.22
C THR A 33 -9.16 -3.19 11.40
N VAL A 34 -9.18 -4.31 10.69
CA VAL A 34 -10.32 -4.69 9.86
C VAL A 34 -11.34 -5.42 10.71
N ALA A 35 -12.55 -4.86 10.80
CA ALA A 35 -13.70 -5.53 11.37
C ALA A 35 -14.49 -6.27 10.28
N HIS A 36 -15.25 -7.28 10.67
CA HIS A 36 -16.11 -8.02 9.75
C HIS A 36 -17.39 -8.49 10.43
N TYR A 37 -18.44 -8.70 9.65
CA TYR A 37 -19.64 -9.41 10.06
C TYR A 37 -20.18 -10.26 8.91
N SER A 38 -20.86 -11.34 9.26
CA SER A 38 -21.60 -12.17 8.30
C SER A 38 -23.07 -11.76 8.27
N SER A 39 -23.64 -11.80 7.08
CA SER A 39 -25.04 -11.53 6.77
C SER A 39 -25.57 -12.58 5.78
N LYS A 40 -26.80 -12.40 5.32
CA LYS A 40 -27.43 -13.27 4.33
C LYS A 40 -28.17 -12.44 3.29
N MET A 41 -27.86 -12.62 2.01
CA MET A 41 -28.63 -12.08 0.90
C MET A 41 -29.56 -13.16 0.34
N VAL A 42 -30.86 -13.06 0.68
CA VAL A 42 -31.92 -14.00 0.29
C VAL A 42 -31.63 -15.45 0.71
N ASN A 43 -30.83 -16.17 -0.07
CA ASN A 43 -30.43 -17.55 0.14
C ASN A 43 -28.91 -17.79 0.15
N ASP A 44 -28.10 -16.74 -0.04
CA ASP A 44 -26.64 -16.83 0.01
C ASP A 44 -26.09 -16.13 1.25
N GLY A 45 -25.05 -16.69 1.86
CA GLY A 45 -24.41 -16.06 3.01
C GLY A 45 -23.39 -15.03 2.51
N THR A 46 -23.28 -13.89 3.16
CA THR A 46 -22.45 -12.78 2.67
C THR A 46 -21.57 -12.26 3.79
N ASP A 47 -20.28 -12.13 3.55
CA ASP A 47 -19.34 -11.56 4.51
C ASP A 47 -18.99 -10.12 4.13
N VAL A 48 -19.02 -9.22 5.11
CA VAL A 48 -18.72 -7.80 4.91
C VAL A 48 -17.51 -7.43 5.76
N TYR A 49 -16.48 -6.85 5.13
CA TYR A 49 -15.25 -6.40 5.76
C TYR A 49 -15.12 -4.89 5.63
N TYR A 50 -14.65 -4.22 6.68
CA TYR A 50 -14.53 -2.76 6.69
C TYR A 50 -13.42 -2.30 7.63
N PRO A 51 -12.77 -1.15 7.35
CA PRO A 51 -11.79 -0.56 8.25
C PRO A 51 -12.46 -0.07 9.54
N ALA A 52 -12.05 -0.60 10.69
CA ALA A 52 -12.60 -0.20 11.98
C ALA A 52 -12.18 1.23 12.32
N GLY A 53 -13.14 2.02 12.80
CA GLY A 53 -12.92 3.43 13.14
C GLY A 53 -12.92 4.39 11.95
N ALA A 54 -13.10 3.91 10.71
CA ALA A 54 -13.34 4.78 9.58
C ALA A 54 -14.70 5.49 9.70
N GLN A 55 -14.75 6.75 9.27
CA GLN A 55 -15.94 7.60 9.36
C GLN A 55 -16.29 8.15 7.98
N GLY A 56 -17.58 8.43 7.77
CA GLY A 56 -18.10 8.95 6.51
C GLY A 56 -18.42 7.87 5.48
N GLU A 57 -18.66 8.30 4.24
CA GLU A 57 -18.93 7.41 3.12
C GLU A 57 -17.62 6.80 2.59
N LEU A 58 -17.59 5.47 2.49
CA LEU A 58 -16.45 4.72 1.99
C LEU A 58 -16.80 4.08 0.64
N PRO A 59 -15.84 3.99 -0.29
CA PRO A 59 -16.05 3.25 -1.53
C PRO A 59 -16.31 1.77 -1.23
N VAL A 60 -17.19 1.16 -2.03
CA VAL A 60 -17.58 -0.24 -1.88
C VAL A 60 -16.95 -1.10 -2.97
N ALA A 61 -16.33 -2.20 -2.58
CA ALA A 61 -15.83 -3.24 -3.48
C ALA A 61 -16.67 -4.52 -3.33
N LEU A 62 -17.19 -5.03 -4.44
CA LEU A 62 -17.92 -6.30 -4.49
C LEU A 62 -17.01 -7.39 -5.04
N LEU A 63 -16.73 -8.42 -4.23
CA LEU A 63 -15.91 -9.57 -4.62
C LEU A 63 -16.82 -10.74 -4.97
N MET A 64 -16.96 -11.00 -6.27
CA MET A 64 -17.81 -12.08 -6.75
C MET A 64 -17.08 -13.43 -6.65
N GLN A 65 -17.74 -14.40 -6.04
CA GLN A 65 -17.28 -15.78 -6.02
C GLN A 65 -17.15 -16.36 -7.44
N GLY A 66 -16.08 -17.11 -7.66
CA GLY A 66 -15.91 -17.94 -8.84
C GLY A 66 -16.79 -19.20 -8.78
N ALA A 67 -16.94 -19.89 -9.90
CA ALA A 67 -17.77 -21.09 -9.96
C ALA A 67 -17.29 -22.15 -8.95
N LYS A 68 -18.18 -22.57 -8.04
CA LYS A 68 -17.93 -23.57 -6.98
C LYS A 68 -16.83 -23.18 -5.99
N VAL A 69 -16.49 -21.89 -5.84
CA VAL A 69 -15.54 -21.41 -4.83
C VAL A 69 -16.31 -20.81 -3.68
N HIS A 70 -16.12 -21.34 -2.48
CA HIS A 70 -16.78 -20.80 -1.29
C HIS A 70 -16.17 -19.45 -0.87
N ARG A 71 -16.98 -18.52 -0.37
CA ARG A 71 -16.57 -17.17 0.06
C ARG A 71 -15.43 -17.13 1.10
N MET A 72 -15.29 -18.18 1.91
CA MET A 72 -14.20 -18.30 2.91
C MET A 72 -12.80 -18.17 2.29
N HIS A 73 -12.64 -18.53 1.01
CA HIS A 73 -11.36 -18.41 0.31
C HIS A 73 -10.99 -16.96 -0.05
N TYR A 74 -11.93 -16.03 0.08
CA TYR A 74 -11.72 -14.61 -0.22
C TYR A 74 -11.35 -13.80 1.02
N GLU A 75 -11.39 -14.37 2.24
CA GLU A 75 -11.23 -13.64 3.49
C GLU A 75 -9.92 -12.81 3.53
N ALA A 76 -8.78 -13.43 3.22
CA ALA A 76 -7.49 -12.75 3.27
C ALA A 76 -7.42 -11.55 2.31
N TYR A 77 -7.94 -11.74 1.09
CA TYR A 77 -7.97 -10.68 0.08
C TYR A 77 -8.96 -9.58 0.45
N ALA A 78 -10.14 -9.94 0.96
CA ALA A 78 -11.14 -8.98 1.39
C ALA A 78 -10.65 -8.11 2.56
N ARG A 79 -9.93 -8.70 3.52
CA ARG A 79 -9.27 -7.96 4.60
C ARG A 79 -8.20 -7.01 4.08
N ALA A 80 -7.36 -7.46 3.13
CA ALA A 80 -6.33 -6.60 2.54
C ALA A 80 -6.95 -5.38 1.82
N VAL A 81 -8.00 -5.60 1.02
CA VAL A 81 -8.70 -4.51 0.33
C VAL A 81 -9.39 -3.57 1.34
N ALA A 82 -10.02 -4.10 2.39
CA ALA A 82 -10.64 -3.30 3.43
C ALA A 82 -9.63 -2.42 4.18
N ALA A 83 -8.40 -2.91 4.39
CA ALA A 83 -7.33 -2.14 5.01
C ALA A 83 -6.93 -0.88 4.20
N TYR A 84 -7.18 -0.86 2.89
CA TYR A 84 -6.96 0.33 2.05
C TYR A 84 -8.10 1.37 2.11
N GLY A 85 -9.12 1.15 2.94
CA GLY A 85 -10.22 2.12 3.11
C GLY A 85 -11.51 1.78 2.37
N PHE A 86 -11.66 0.53 1.90
CA PHE A 86 -12.87 0.07 1.22
C PHE A 86 -13.80 -0.68 2.18
N VAL A 87 -15.11 -0.59 1.95
CA VAL A 87 -16.06 -1.59 2.44
C VAL A 87 -16.11 -2.71 1.41
N VAL A 88 -15.80 -3.94 1.83
CA VAL A 88 -15.71 -5.09 0.93
C VAL A 88 -16.83 -6.05 1.23
N VAL A 89 -17.60 -6.42 0.21
CA VAL A 89 -18.72 -7.35 0.30
C VAL A 89 -18.38 -8.62 -0.48
N VAL A 90 -18.47 -9.78 0.17
CA VAL A 90 -18.23 -11.10 -0.40
C VAL A 90 -19.50 -11.95 -0.25
N PRO A 91 -20.38 -11.98 -1.26
CA PRO A 91 -21.49 -12.93 -1.32
C PRO A 91 -21.00 -14.35 -1.57
#